data_AF-A0A8J4D440-F1
#
_entry.id   AF-A0A8J4D440-F1
#
_cell.length_a   1.000
_cell.length_b   1.000
_cell.length_c   1.000
_cell.angle_alpha   90.00
_cell.angle_beta   90.00
_cell.angle_gamma   90.00
#
_symmetry.space_group_name_H-M   'P 1'
#
loop_
_entity.id
_entity.type
_entity.pdbx_description
1 polymer ?
#
loop_
_entity_poly.entity_id
_entity_poly.type
_entity_poly.pdbx_seq_one_letter_code
_entity_poly.pdbx_strand_id
1 'polypeptide(L)'
;MRGMTTWSTHEDGKTQACILRIINRSSRRIKALWVGFNAEETCYLELEPGYARPQQTYNTHVWRIRFADTDALVGEYTGPSAVLQVQQDGSLNVSSWSGGAPSPRPEWGAYCKRGEALGIEIWSYDCVDARSVHIAEHIIRRMLEESPPDVVRRLAAGGACVAIIGRHQFTTDIPAHTFLRWAEGGRDTDTTTRGLGGTVESPTTSCGEENLLMEDDRFYPSENILVHEFGHAVMNIGLTAEDRATIKQLYGKAYSSDMYDKGSYIMENEEEYWAEGTQAWFDATIRTDVTSGVNTREKLRQRDPGLAAMMMRAYGDGSWRYPSDSPGIFRMRAPQNQHDSNAAAADPATSKPGSPKTAAIAVAAAAFGATGTITLSAPSVEENMERARLAASWSGSGGRGPGWLGAIPGICCLPGPRRGGPGTDATPGGLVAVLVTRSNGCGELVAFGSGPGQGPGLVGGLDGGCGIALWSALRGVLRSHTPHATVKMS
;
A
#
# COMPACT_ATOMS: atom_id res chain seq x y z
N MET A 1 -46.82 30.93 -8.25
CA MET A 1 -45.48 31.54 -8.13
C MET A 1 -44.57 30.83 -9.12
N ARG A 2 -43.93 31.54 -10.05
CA ARG A 2 -42.99 30.93 -11.01
C ARG A 2 -41.82 30.38 -10.19
N GLY A 3 -41.56 29.08 -10.29
CA GLY A 3 -40.44 28.43 -9.63
C GLY A 3 -39.16 29.10 -10.09
N MET A 4 -38.51 29.81 -9.18
CA MET A 4 -37.20 30.39 -9.41
C MET A 4 -36.26 29.21 -9.51
N THR A 5 -35.85 28.85 -10.73
CA THR A 5 -34.87 27.78 -10.93
C THR A 5 -33.61 28.21 -10.19
N THR A 6 -33.31 27.57 -9.08
CA THR A 6 -32.12 27.82 -8.27
C THR A 6 -31.00 26.93 -8.80
N TRP A 7 -29.84 27.54 -9.07
CA TRP A 7 -28.61 26.88 -9.52
C TRP A 7 -27.43 27.41 -8.70
N SER A 8 -26.34 26.65 -8.63
CA SER A 8 -25.15 27.06 -7.88
C SER A 8 -24.53 28.31 -8.47
N THR A 9 -23.90 29.12 -7.62
CA THR A 9 -23.16 30.33 -8.03
C THR A 9 -21.76 30.31 -7.45
N HIS A 10 -20.82 31.00 -8.10
CA HIS A 10 -19.49 31.28 -7.55
C HIS A 10 -19.32 32.79 -7.54
N GLU A 11 -19.14 33.36 -6.35
CA GLU A 11 -18.93 34.79 -6.15
C GLU A 11 -17.68 35.00 -5.29
N ASP A 12 -16.66 35.64 -5.88
CA ASP A 12 -15.39 35.90 -5.22
C ASP A 12 -15.60 36.64 -3.89
N GLY A 13 -15.00 36.11 -2.83
CA GLY A 13 -15.11 36.66 -1.47
C GLY A 13 -16.41 36.34 -0.73
N LYS A 14 -17.40 35.70 -1.39
CA LYS A 14 -18.64 35.22 -0.73
C LYS A 14 -18.75 33.70 -0.70
N THR A 15 -18.23 33.04 -1.74
CA THR A 15 -18.15 31.58 -1.81
C THR A 15 -17.12 31.08 -0.78
N GLN A 16 -17.59 30.32 0.19
CA GLN A 16 -16.80 29.77 1.29
C GLN A 16 -17.02 28.26 1.36
N ALA A 17 -15.93 27.53 1.58
CA ALA A 17 -15.99 26.08 1.81
C ALA A 17 -16.85 25.79 3.05
N CYS A 18 -17.76 24.83 2.93
CA CYS A 18 -18.62 24.37 4.01
C CYS A 18 -18.81 22.85 3.93
N ILE A 19 -19.45 22.28 4.95
CA ILE A 19 -19.73 20.84 4.99
C ILE A 19 -21.22 20.65 5.26
N LEU A 20 -21.86 19.83 4.43
CA LEU A 20 -23.23 19.38 4.65
C LEU A 20 -23.21 17.95 5.21
N ARG A 21 -23.75 17.76 6.42
CA ARG A 21 -23.94 16.42 6.98
C ARG A 21 -25.31 15.91 6.55
N ILE A 22 -25.35 15.05 5.56
CA ILE A 22 -26.59 14.50 5.02
C ILE A 22 -26.91 13.22 5.77
N ILE A 23 -28.07 13.16 6.42
CA ILE A 23 -28.51 12.06 7.27
C ILE A 23 -29.82 11.51 6.72
N ASN A 24 -29.85 10.21 6.43
CA ASN A 24 -31.07 9.53 6.04
C ASN A 24 -31.70 8.81 7.23
N ARG A 25 -32.70 9.42 7.88
CA ARG A 25 -33.53 8.75 8.90
C ARG A 25 -34.85 8.23 8.33
N SER A 26 -35.06 8.36 7.02
CA SER A 26 -36.23 7.79 6.36
C SER A 26 -36.09 6.29 6.17
N SER A 27 -37.19 5.62 5.83
CA SER A 27 -37.21 4.21 5.46
C SER A 27 -36.81 3.95 4.00
N ARG A 28 -36.51 5.00 3.24
CA ARG A 28 -36.27 4.93 1.79
C ARG A 28 -34.85 5.41 1.48
N ARG A 29 -34.25 4.86 0.42
CA ARG A 29 -32.97 5.36 -0.08
C ARG A 29 -33.14 6.78 -0.62
N ILE A 30 -32.18 7.66 -0.31
CA ILE A 30 -32.14 9.01 -0.85
C ILE A 30 -30.93 9.17 -1.76
N LYS A 31 -30.98 10.16 -2.64
CA LYS A 31 -29.84 10.66 -3.40
C LYS A 31 -29.66 12.15 -3.18
N ALA A 32 -28.42 12.60 -3.10
CA ALA A 32 -28.05 14.00 -2.98
C ALA A 32 -27.41 14.46 -4.29
N LEU A 33 -28.01 15.51 -4.86
CA LEU A 33 -27.62 16.05 -6.15
C LEU A 33 -27.13 17.48 -5.99
N TRP A 34 -25.99 17.77 -6.59
CA TRP A 34 -25.53 19.13 -6.77
C TRP A 34 -26.19 19.70 -8.03
N VAL A 35 -26.75 20.90 -7.92
CA VAL A 35 -27.30 21.63 -9.06
C VAL A 35 -26.21 22.56 -9.59
N GLY A 36 -25.60 22.20 -10.72
CA GLY A 36 -24.48 22.90 -11.32
C GLY A 36 -24.80 24.35 -11.73
N PHE A 37 -23.77 25.09 -12.13
CA PHE A 37 -23.89 26.50 -12.55
C PHE A 37 -24.79 26.71 -13.78
N ASN A 38 -24.96 25.66 -14.59
CA ASN A 38 -25.84 25.59 -15.76
C ASN A 38 -27.21 24.93 -15.46
N ALA A 39 -27.54 24.74 -14.17
CA ALA A 39 -28.73 24.06 -13.67
C ALA A 39 -28.81 22.54 -13.94
N GLU A 40 -27.72 21.89 -14.38
CA GLU A 40 -27.68 20.43 -14.50
C GLU A 40 -27.55 19.77 -13.12
N GLU A 41 -28.32 18.71 -12.87
CA GLU A 41 -28.22 17.93 -11.63
C GLU A 41 -27.18 16.82 -11.80
N THR A 42 -26.16 16.83 -10.94
CA THR A 42 -25.19 15.73 -10.83
C THR A 42 -25.44 15.00 -9.52
N CYS A 43 -25.71 13.69 -9.58
CA CYS A 43 -25.81 12.86 -8.39
C CYS A 43 -24.41 12.64 -7.81
N TYR A 44 -24.20 13.04 -6.57
CA TYR A 44 -22.92 12.87 -5.88
C TYR A 44 -22.91 11.68 -4.93
N LEU A 45 -24.05 11.39 -4.30
CA LEU A 45 -24.15 10.25 -3.39
C LEU A 45 -25.57 9.71 -3.31
N GLU A 46 -25.66 8.42 -3.03
CA GLU A 46 -26.87 7.76 -2.54
C GLU A 46 -26.65 7.32 -1.08
N LEU A 47 -27.70 7.38 -0.28
CA LEU A 47 -27.67 7.08 1.14
C LEU A 47 -28.79 6.11 1.51
N GLU A 48 -28.40 4.97 2.06
CA GLU A 48 -29.34 3.99 2.61
C GLU A 48 -30.02 4.49 3.89
N PRO A 49 -31.21 3.96 4.23
CA PRO A 49 -31.84 4.18 5.52
C PRO A 49 -30.86 3.98 6.69
N GLY A 50 -30.79 4.95 7.59
CA GLY A 50 -29.94 4.93 8.78
C GLY A 50 -28.52 5.48 8.57
N TYR A 51 -28.10 5.74 7.33
CA TYR A 51 -26.75 6.19 7.02
C TYR A 51 -26.64 7.73 7.11
N ALA A 52 -25.43 8.19 7.37
CA ALA A 52 -25.07 9.60 7.25
C ALA A 52 -23.77 9.75 6.47
N ARG A 53 -23.70 10.76 5.60
CA ARG A 53 -22.46 11.12 4.91
C ARG A 53 -22.22 12.64 4.96
N PRO A 54 -21.00 13.06 5.34
CA PRO A 54 -20.53 14.41 5.18
C PRO A 54 -20.22 14.68 3.68
N GLN A 55 -20.57 15.87 3.21
CA GLN A 55 -20.26 16.34 1.87
C GLN A 55 -19.56 17.70 1.96
N GLN A 56 -18.27 17.74 1.57
CA GLN A 56 -17.56 18.99 1.38
C GLN A 56 -18.11 19.72 0.15
N THR A 57 -18.39 21.00 0.30
CA THR A 57 -19.00 21.82 -0.76
C THR A 57 -18.75 23.31 -0.48
N TYR A 58 -19.47 24.20 -1.17
CA TYR A 58 -19.43 25.62 -0.89
C TYR A 58 -20.81 26.15 -0.51
N ASN A 59 -20.84 27.20 0.28
CA ASN A 59 -22.08 27.80 0.78
C ASN A 59 -23.02 28.34 -0.31
N THR A 60 -22.51 28.56 -1.53
CA THR A 60 -23.27 28.99 -2.71
C THR A 60 -23.68 27.83 -3.61
N HIS A 61 -23.34 26.59 -3.25
CA HIS A 61 -23.77 25.39 -3.97
C HIS A 61 -25.19 25.00 -3.57
N VAL A 62 -26.04 24.79 -4.58
CA VAL A 62 -27.41 24.32 -4.40
C VAL A 62 -27.42 22.79 -4.38
N TRP A 63 -27.97 22.22 -3.31
CA TRP A 63 -28.10 20.79 -3.11
C TRP A 63 -29.56 20.37 -3.06
N ARG A 64 -29.94 19.37 -3.85
CA ARG A 64 -31.27 18.74 -3.83
C ARG A 64 -31.17 17.34 -3.25
N ILE A 65 -32.09 17.03 -2.35
CA ILE A 65 -32.27 15.68 -1.83
C ILE A 65 -33.53 15.11 -2.46
N ARG A 66 -33.42 13.91 -3.05
CA ARG A 66 -34.53 13.20 -3.67
C ARG A 66 -34.61 11.77 -3.15
N PHE A 67 -35.79 11.17 -3.19
CA PHE A 67 -35.90 9.72 -3.04
C PHE A 67 -35.35 9.02 -4.28
N ALA A 68 -34.50 8.01 -4.10
CA ALA A 68 -33.78 7.37 -5.22
C ALA A 68 -34.71 6.56 -6.14
N ASP A 69 -35.78 5.99 -5.59
CA ASP A 69 -36.75 5.13 -6.28
C ASP A 69 -37.79 5.90 -7.10
N THR A 70 -38.23 7.07 -6.64
CA THR A 70 -39.31 7.86 -7.30
C THR A 70 -38.86 9.18 -7.87
N ASP A 71 -37.62 9.59 -7.59
CA ASP A 71 -37.07 10.90 -7.93
C ASP A 71 -37.82 12.10 -7.30
N ALA A 72 -38.74 11.83 -6.36
CA ALA A 72 -39.51 12.84 -5.67
C ALA A 72 -38.59 13.73 -4.82
N LEU A 73 -38.76 15.05 -4.96
CA LEU A 73 -38.00 16.06 -4.21
C LEU A 73 -38.38 16.02 -2.74
N VAL A 74 -37.38 15.79 -1.89
CA VAL A 74 -37.47 15.84 -0.43
C VAL A 74 -37.21 17.26 0.07
N GLY A 75 -36.20 17.91 -0.49
CA GLY A 75 -35.87 19.30 -0.16
C GLY A 75 -34.67 19.83 -0.94
N GLU A 76 -34.48 21.14 -0.84
CA GLU A 76 -33.37 21.87 -1.44
C GLU A 76 -32.68 22.71 -0.36
N TYR A 77 -31.35 22.81 -0.40
CA TYR A 77 -30.56 23.60 0.53
C TYR A 77 -29.44 24.36 -0.18
N THR A 78 -29.20 25.59 0.27
CA THR A 78 -28.06 26.43 -0.10
C THR A 78 -27.73 27.30 1.09
N GLY A 79 -26.48 27.29 1.54
CA GLY A 79 -26.08 28.02 2.73
C GLY A 79 -24.84 27.44 3.41
N PRO A 80 -24.50 27.95 4.60
CA PRO A 80 -23.32 27.51 5.36
C PRO A 80 -23.43 26.05 5.82
N SER A 81 -22.41 25.57 6.55
CA SER A 81 -22.39 24.22 7.09
C SER A 81 -23.67 23.89 7.87
N ALA A 82 -24.28 22.76 7.53
CA ALA A 82 -25.57 22.35 8.07
C ALA A 82 -25.70 20.83 8.15
N VAL A 83 -26.60 20.38 9.02
CA VAL A 83 -27.11 19.01 9.01
C VAL A 83 -28.40 18.99 8.20
N LEU A 84 -28.42 18.17 7.15
CA LEU A 84 -29.57 17.91 6.29
C LEU A 84 -30.12 16.53 6.63
N GLN A 85 -31.15 16.49 7.47
CA GLN A 85 -31.72 15.24 7.98
C GLN A 85 -33.08 14.96 7.34
N VAL A 86 -33.16 13.90 6.53
CA VAL A 86 -34.42 13.39 5.98
C VAL A 86 -35.12 12.54 7.02
N GLN A 87 -36.36 12.90 7.35
CA GLN A 87 -37.16 12.25 8.39
C GLN A 87 -37.99 11.07 7.83
N GLN A 88 -38.59 10.28 8.73
CA GLN A 88 -39.46 9.15 8.36
C GLN A 88 -40.70 9.57 7.57
N ASP A 89 -41.22 10.78 7.80
CA ASP A 89 -42.36 11.35 7.07
C ASP A 89 -41.99 11.92 5.69
N GLY A 90 -40.71 11.84 5.31
CA GLY A 90 -40.19 12.36 4.05
C GLY A 90 -39.95 13.87 4.03
N SER A 91 -39.98 14.55 5.17
CA SER A 91 -39.57 15.95 5.28
C SER A 91 -38.05 16.09 5.45
N LEU A 92 -37.50 17.23 5.01
CA LEU A 92 -36.11 17.62 5.26
C LEU A 92 -36.04 18.57 6.46
N ASN A 93 -35.37 18.15 7.52
CA ASN A 93 -34.99 19.02 8.64
C ASN A 93 -33.57 19.56 8.40
N VAL A 94 -33.42 20.88 8.50
CA VAL A 94 -32.14 21.57 8.36
C VAL A 94 -31.77 22.24 9.67
N SER A 95 -30.58 21.95 10.18
CA SER A 95 -30.04 22.60 11.37
C SER A 95 -28.60 23.07 11.16
N SER A 96 -28.20 24.14 11.85
CA SER A 96 -26.84 24.66 11.77
C SER A 96 -25.83 23.64 12.28
N TRP A 97 -24.67 23.54 11.63
CA TRP A 97 -23.59 22.65 12.06
C TRP A 97 -22.31 23.43 12.36
N SER A 98 -21.80 23.25 13.57
CA SER A 98 -20.55 23.86 14.08
C SER A 98 -19.47 22.85 14.45
N GLY A 99 -19.61 21.58 14.05
CA GLY A 99 -18.62 20.54 14.35
C GLY A 99 -17.33 20.84 13.61
N GLY A 100 -16.39 21.47 14.30
CA GLY A 100 -15.02 21.60 13.83
C GLY A 100 -14.31 20.25 13.87
N ALA A 101 -13.32 20.09 13.00
CA ALA A 101 -12.28 19.09 13.18
C ALA A 101 -11.76 19.13 14.62
N PRO A 102 -11.54 17.98 15.30
CA PRO A 102 -10.78 17.99 16.54
C PRO A 102 -9.45 18.71 16.29
N SER A 103 -9.04 19.56 17.21
CA SER A 103 -7.71 20.16 17.09
C SER A 103 -6.67 19.04 17.14
N PRO A 104 -5.66 19.05 16.24
CA PRO A 104 -4.60 18.07 16.29
C PRO A 104 -3.90 18.15 17.64
N ARG A 105 -3.39 17.01 18.11
CA ARG A 105 -2.70 16.98 19.39
C ARG A 105 -1.41 17.81 19.32
N PRO A 106 -1.09 18.65 20.32
CA PRO A 106 0.10 19.51 20.27
C PRO A 106 1.40 18.75 20.03
N GLU A 107 1.52 17.53 20.55
CA GLU A 107 2.69 16.66 20.37
C GLU A 107 2.93 16.19 18.93
N TRP A 108 1.94 16.30 18.04
CA TRP A 108 2.11 15.98 16.62
C TRP A 108 2.85 17.07 15.85
N GLY A 109 2.92 18.29 16.41
CA GLY A 109 3.50 19.45 15.74
C GLY A 109 2.67 19.93 14.54
N ALA A 110 3.32 20.59 13.60
CA ALA A 110 2.67 21.21 12.45
C ALA A 110 2.43 20.22 11.31
N TYR A 111 1.22 20.26 10.74
CA TYR A 111 0.94 19.62 9.45
C TYR A 111 1.42 20.53 8.32
N CYS A 112 2.44 20.10 7.58
CA CYS A 112 2.89 20.83 6.40
C CYS A 112 3.51 19.91 5.34
N LYS A 113 3.81 20.48 4.17
CA LYS A 113 4.55 19.80 3.10
C LYS A 113 5.95 19.42 3.60
N ARG A 114 6.27 18.12 3.54
CA ARG A 114 7.57 17.56 3.93
C ARG A 114 8.36 16.99 2.76
N GLY A 115 7.70 16.69 1.65
CA GLY A 115 8.33 16.12 0.46
C GLY A 115 7.57 16.45 -0.81
N GLU A 116 8.14 16.05 -1.95
CA GLU A 116 7.54 16.24 -3.26
C GLU A 116 8.12 15.26 -4.31
N ALA A 117 7.26 14.74 -5.18
CA ALA A 117 7.65 13.92 -6.30
C ALA A 117 6.87 14.29 -7.57
N LEU A 118 7.55 14.81 -8.60
CA LEU A 118 6.98 15.10 -9.92
C LEU A 118 5.78 16.07 -9.89
N GLY A 119 5.80 17.05 -8.97
CA GLY A 119 4.71 18.00 -8.73
C GLY A 119 3.64 17.50 -7.76
N ILE A 120 3.78 16.28 -7.22
CA ILE A 120 2.87 15.71 -6.22
C ILE A 120 3.46 15.96 -4.84
N GLU A 121 2.76 16.74 -4.03
CA GLU A 121 3.24 17.11 -2.70
C GLU A 121 2.99 16.00 -1.67
N ILE A 122 3.90 15.86 -0.71
CA ILE A 122 3.78 14.93 0.40
C ILE A 122 3.69 15.72 1.71
N TRP A 123 2.60 15.48 2.43
CA TRP A 123 2.22 16.21 3.64
C TRP A 123 2.18 15.30 4.86
N SER A 124 2.66 15.79 5.99
CA SER A 124 2.56 15.09 7.26
C SER A 124 2.70 16.04 8.45
N TYR A 125 2.31 15.54 9.62
CA TYR A 125 2.65 16.15 10.91
C TYR A 125 4.15 15.95 11.23
N ASP A 126 4.71 16.74 12.15
CA ASP A 126 6.12 16.63 12.59
C ASP A 126 6.43 15.27 13.23
N CYS A 127 5.44 14.60 13.82
CA CYS A 127 5.62 13.31 14.49
C CYS A 127 5.84 12.12 13.54
N VAL A 128 5.65 12.30 12.23
CA VAL A 128 5.86 11.23 11.23
C VAL A 128 7.35 11.03 10.98
N ASP A 129 7.78 9.77 10.87
CA ASP A 129 9.18 9.43 10.58
C ASP A 129 9.58 9.95 9.18
N ALA A 130 10.66 10.73 9.09
CA ALA A 130 11.16 11.31 7.85
C ALA A 130 11.52 10.24 6.80
N ARG A 131 11.88 9.01 7.21
CA ARG A 131 12.10 7.88 6.30
C ARG A 131 10.85 7.59 5.47
N SER A 132 9.67 7.66 6.09
CA SER A 132 8.38 7.43 5.43
C SER A 132 8.13 8.44 4.31
N VAL A 133 8.50 9.71 4.51
CA VAL A 133 8.41 10.75 3.46
C VAL A 133 9.28 10.39 2.26
N HIS A 134 10.54 10.00 2.50
CA HIS A 134 11.45 9.61 1.42
C HIS A 134 11.01 8.35 0.68
N ILE A 135 10.45 7.36 1.40
CA ILE A 135 9.89 6.15 0.80
C ILE A 135 8.68 6.49 -0.07
N ALA A 136 7.78 7.34 0.41
CA ALA A 136 6.62 7.79 -0.38
C ALA A 136 7.06 8.53 -1.65
N GLU A 137 8.02 9.46 -1.56
CA GLU A 137 8.58 10.12 -2.74
C GLU A 137 9.18 9.12 -3.73
N HIS A 138 9.93 8.14 -3.23
CA HIS A 138 10.55 7.11 -4.05
C HIS A 138 9.47 6.30 -4.78
N ILE A 139 8.49 5.75 -4.07
CA ILE A 139 7.39 4.96 -4.65
C ILE A 139 6.68 5.75 -5.75
N ILE A 140 6.31 7.01 -5.50
CA ILE A 140 5.63 7.86 -6.50
C ILE A 140 6.51 8.05 -7.73
N ARG A 141 7.80 8.39 -7.54
CA ARG A 141 8.74 8.54 -8.67
C ARG A 141 8.89 7.24 -9.46
N ARG A 142 8.94 6.08 -8.81
CA ARG A 142 9.10 4.77 -9.47
C ARG A 142 7.82 4.33 -10.19
N MET A 143 6.64 4.55 -9.61
CA MET A 143 5.36 4.28 -10.27
C MET A 143 5.18 5.13 -11.53
N LEU A 144 5.65 6.38 -11.50
CA LEU A 144 5.46 7.34 -12.58
C LEU A 144 6.65 7.48 -13.54
N GLU A 145 7.75 6.76 -13.32
CA GLU A 145 9.01 6.87 -14.07
C GLU A 145 8.81 6.74 -15.59
N GLU A 146 8.01 5.76 -15.99
CA GLU A 146 7.70 5.44 -17.40
C GLU A 146 6.27 5.84 -17.80
N SER A 147 5.56 6.57 -16.92
CA SER A 147 4.22 7.04 -17.22
C SER A 147 4.25 8.07 -18.35
N PRO A 148 3.26 8.07 -19.26
CA PRO A 148 3.14 9.13 -20.26
C PRO A 148 3.14 10.53 -19.58
N PRO A 149 3.94 11.49 -20.07
CA PRO A 149 4.09 12.79 -19.40
C PRO A 149 2.80 13.57 -19.20
N ASP A 150 1.78 13.32 -20.02
CA ASP A 150 0.46 13.94 -19.88
C ASP A 150 -0.31 13.45 -18.64
N VAL A 151 -0.13 12.17 -18.24
CA VAL A 151 -0.71 11.61 -17.02
C VAL A 151 -0.13 12.31 -15.79
N VAL A 152 1.20 12.42 -15.73
CA VAL A 152 1.91 13.09 -14.62
C VAL A 152 1.53 14.58 -14.54
N ARG A 153 1.43 15.28 -15.68
CA ARG A 153 0.96 16.67 -15.70
C ARG A 153 -0.46 16.83 -15.19
N ARG A 154 -1.38 15.92 -15.54
CA ARG A 154 -2.77 15.96 -15.04
C ARG A 154 -2.84 15.70 -13.54
N LEU A 155 -2.04 14.77 -13.02
CA LEU A 155 -1.92 14.55 -11.57
C LEU A 155 -1.50 15.83 -10.84
N ALA A 156 -0.38 16.44 -11.25
CA ALA A 156 0.12 17.66 -10.62
C ALA A 156 -0.86 18.83 -10.77
N ALA A 157 -1.41 19.05 -11.97
CA ALA A 157 -2.38 20.13 -12.21
C ALA A 157 -3.72 19.92 -11.51
N GLY A 158 -4.12 18.66 -11.29
CA GLY A 158 -5.31 18.27 -10.54
C GLY A 158 -5.14 18.31 -9.03
N GLY A 159 -3.96 18.73 -8.53
CA GLY A 159 -3.70 18.88 -7.10
C GLY A 159 -3.51 17.55 -6.36
N ALA A 160 -3.19 16.47 -7.08
CA ALA A 160 -2.88 15.18 -6.45
C ALA A 160 -1.76 15.36 -5.41
N CYS A 161 -2.01 14.87 -4.20
CA CYS A 161 -1.06 14.93 -3.10
C CYS A 161 -1.15 13.66 -2.25
N VAL A 162 -0.11 13.40 -1.45
CA VAL A 162 -0.06 12.27 -0.53
C VAL A 162 0.05 12.78 0.90
N ALA A 163 -0.80 12.26 1.78
CA ALA A 163 -0.73 12.49 3.22
C ALA A 163 -0.23 11.23 3.93
N ILE A 164 0.81 11.35 4.75
CA ILE A 164 1.29 10.24 5.58
C ILE A 164 0.62 10.35 6.95
N ILE A 165 -0.02 9.26 7.36
CA ILE A 165 -0.69 9.16 8.65
C ILE A 165 0.30 8.56 9.65
N GLY A 166 0.57 9.24 10.77
CA GLY A 166 1.46 8.74 11.82
C GLY A 166 0.89 7.54 12.58
N ARG A 167 1.74 6.75 13.24
CA ARG A 167 1.38 5.50 13.97
C ARG A 167 0.32 5.70 15.05
N HIS A 168 0.32 6.87 15.69
CA HIS A 168 -0.61 7.24 16.77
C HIS A 168 -1.70 8.21 16.31
N GLN A 169 -1.91 8.31 15.00
CA GLN A 169 -2.96 9.09 14.37
C GLN A 169 -3.97 8.14 13.73
N PHE A 170 -5.18 8.62 13.52
CA PHE A 170 -6.17 7.95 12.70
C PHE A 170 -6.27 8.60 11.32
N THR A 171 -6.89 7.89 10.37
CA THR A 171 -7.08 8.38 9.01
C THR A 171 -7.76 9.74 8.97
N THR A 172 -8.73 9.97 9.85
CA THR A 172 -9.45 11.24 9.89
C THR A 172 -8.79 12.34 10.74
N ASP A 173 -7.58 12.09 11.28
CA ASP A 173 -6.69 13.14 11.81
C ASP A 173 -5.95 13.91 10.71
N ILE A 174 -5.89 13.34 9.50
CA ILE A 174 -5.43 14.08 8.32
C ILE A 174 -6.45 15.17 8.02
N PRO A 175 -6.03 16.45 7.89
CA PRO A 175 -6.96 17.56 7.65
C PRO A 175 -7.86 17.37 6.44
N ALA A 176 -7.33 16.80 5.36
CA ALA A 176 -8.08 16.49 4.14
C ALA A 176 -9.18 15.44 4.37
N HIS A 177 -9.05 14.57 5.37
CA HIS A 177 -9.98 13.46 5.63
C HIS A 177 -10.85 13.68 6.87
N THR A 178 -10.71 14.80 7.58
CA THR A 178 -11.44 15.02 8.84
C THR A 178 -12.94 14.97 8.67
N PHE A 179 -13.43 15.30 7.48
CA PHE A 179 -14.85 15.22 7.17
C PHE A 179 -15.43 13.82 7.43
N LEU A 180 -14.67 12.75 7.20
CA LEU A 180 -15.13 11.38 7.35
C LEU A 180 -15.49 10.97 8.80
N ARG A 181 -15.06 11.71 9.83
CA ARG A 181 -15.42 11.48 11.24
C ARG A 181 -16.93 11.45 11.49
N TRP A 182 -17.70 12.08 10.60
CA TRP A 182 -19.13 12.30 10.79
C TRP A 182 -20.03 11.38 9.95
N ALA A 183 -19.42 10.40 9.27
CA ALA A 183 -20.14 9.35 8.55
C ALA A 183 -20.80 8.35 9.54
N GLU A 184 -21.99 7.85 9.20
CA GLU A 184 -22.70 6.80 9.94
C GLU A 184 -23.17 5.71 8.97
N GLY A 185 -23.28 4.47 9.48
CA GLY A 185 -23.82 3.32 8.74
C GLY A 185 -22.79 2.56 7.89
N GLY A 186 -21.68 3.19 7.50
CA GLY A 186 -20.56 2.55 6.82
C GLY A 186 -19.52 1.93 7.77
N ARG A 187 -18.43 1.39 7.18
CA ARG A 187 -17.22 1.01 7.92
C ARG A 187 -16.67 2.24 8.65
N ASP A 188 -16.30 2.08 9.92
CA ASP A 188 -15.62 3.12 10.68
C ASP A 188 -14.19 3.30 10.13
N THR A 189 -13.96 4.43 9.45
CA THR A 189 -12.70 4.72 8.75
C THR A 189 -11.49 4.63 9.68
N ASP A 190 -11.60 5.12 10.91
CA ASP A 190 -10.47 5.20 11.84
C ASP A 190 -10.05 3.81 12.37
N THR A 191 -10.97 2.85 12.42
CA THR A 191 -10.68 1.49 12.91
C THR A 191 -10.45 0.47 11.79
N THR A 192 -10.84 0.79 10.55
CA THR A 192 -10.83 -0.17 9.44
C THR A 192 -9.80 0.09 8.36
N THR A 193 -9.32 1.34 8.20
CA THR A 193 -8.37 1.68 7.14
C THR A 193 -7.29 2.64 7.62
N ARG A 194 -6.11 2.51 7.01
CA ARG A 194 -4.98 3.45 7.09
C ARG A 194 -4.52 3.87 5.70
N GLY A 195 -5.38 3.71 4.69
CA GLY A 195 -5.19 4.14 3.31
C GLY A 195 -6.48 4.69 2.72
N LEU A 196 -6.38 5.74 1.90
CA LEU A 196 -7.50 6.26 1.12
C LEU A 196 -7.00 6.80 -0.22
N GLY A 197 -7.69 6.46 -1.29
CA GLY A 197 -7.38 6.92 -2.64
C GLY A 197 -7.81 8.36 -2.90
N GLY A 198 -6.99 9.09 -3.65
CA GLY A 198 -7.34 10.44 -4.09
C GLY A 198 -8.44 10.44 -5.15
N THR A 199 -9.36 11.39 -5.04
CA THR A 199 -10.41 11.67 -6.04
C THR A 199 -10.26 13.10 -6.58
N VAL A 200 -11.06 13.50 -7.57
CA VAL A 200 -11.05 14.89 -8.04
C VAL A 200 -11.55 15.85 -6.95
N GLU A 201 -12.48 15.41 -6.11
CA GLU A 201 -13.07 16.19 -5.02
C GLU A 201 -12.16 16.26 -3.79
N SER A 202 -11.45 15.16 -3.51
CA SER A 202 -10.49 15.05 -2.41
C SER A 202 -9.20 14.45 -2.96
N PRO A 203 -8.29 15.27 -3.53
CA PRO A 203 -7.12 14.79 -4.27
C PRO A 203 -5.99 14.25 -3.38
N THR A 204 -6.22 14.20 -2.07
CA THR A 204 -5.29 13.61 -1.10
C THR A 204 -5.45 12.09 -1.08
N THR A 205 -4.43 11.39 -1.58
CA THR A 205 -4.19 9.99 -1.24
C THR A 205 -3.58 9.92 0.16
N SER A 206 -3.90 8.93 0.98
CA SER A 206 -3.21 8.70 2.26
C SER A 206 -2.74 7.27 2.45
N CYS A 207 -1.71 7.12 3.27
CA CYS A 207 -1.20 5.83 3.71
C CYS A 207 -0.56 5.94 5.11
N GLY A 208 -0.59 4.86 5.88
CA GLY A 208 0.04 4.80 7.19
C GLY A 208 1.56 4.71 7.10
N GLU A 209 2.27 5.42 7.98
CA GLU A 209 3.74 5.36 8.03
C GLU A 209 4.27 3.95 8.32
N GLU A 210 3.54 3.14 9.10
CA GLU A 210 3.88 1.74 9.39
C GLU A 210 3.90 0.87 8.12
N ASN A 211 3.05 1.19 7.13
CA ASN A 211 3.01 0.49 5.86
C ASN A 211 4.18 0.89 4.97
N LEU A 212 4.50 2.19 4.89
CA LEU A 212 5.66 2.67 4.14
C LEU A 212 6.96 2.07 4.68
N LEU A 213 7.10 2.00 6.00
CA LEU A 213 8.27 1.42 6.66
C LEU A 213 8.27 -0.11 6.66
N MET A 214 7.12 -0.76 6.41
CA MET A 214 6.92 -2.20 6.59
C MET A 214 7.26 -2.68 8.03
N GLU A 215 6.97 -1.84 9.02
CA GLU A 215 7.33 -2.03 10.44
C GLU A 215 6.05 -2.09 11.31
N ASP A 216 5.74 -3.26 11.87
CA ASP A 216 4.59 -3.49 12.77
C ASP A 216 3.21 -3.09 12.21
N ASP A 217 3.05 -3.19 10.89
CA ASP A 217 1.78 -2.92 10.22
C ASP A 217 0.73 -4.01 10.49
N ARG A 218 -0.32 -3.65 11.23
CA ARG A 218 -1.47 -4.51 11.54
C ARG A 218 -2.58 -4.49 10.50
N PHE A 219 -2.58 -3.49 9.62
CA PHE A 219 -3.61 -3.25 8.62
C PHE A 219 -3.23 -3.92 7.30
N TYR A 220 -2.02 -3.68 6.79
CA TYR A 220 -1.59 -4.09 5.46
C TYR A 220 -0.20 -4.77 5.43
N PRO A 221 0.10 -5.76 6.30
CA PRO A 221 1.44 -6.38 6.34
C PRO A 221 1.81 -7.14 5.05
N SER A 222 0.82 -7.48 4.22
CA SER A 222 0.97 -8.28 3.01
C SER A 222 1.19 -7.45 1.74
N GLU A 223 1.17 -6.12 1.83
CA GLU A 223 1.10 -5.25 0.67
C GLU A 223 1.63 -3.84 0.93
N ASN A 224 1.97 -3.11 -0.13
CA ASN A 224 2.17 -1.67 -0.04
C ASN A 224 0.87 -0.97 -0.41
N ILE A 225 0.21 -0.38 0.59
CA ILE A 225 -1.09 0.26 0.40
C ILE A 225 -0.97 1.56 -0.39
N LEU A 226 0.17 2.28 -0.32
CA LEU A 226 0.36 3.49 -1.11
C LEU A 226 0.26 3.19 -2.62
N VAL A 227 0.78 2.06 -3.10
CA VAL A 227 0.66 1.67 -4.52
C VAL A 227 -0.81 1.51 -4.94
N HIS A 228 -1.65 0.94 -4.08
CA HIS A 228 -3.08 0.80 -4.31
C HIS A 228 -3.78 2.17 -4.33
N GLU A 229 -3.62 2.93 -3.24
CA GLU A 229 -4.34 4.19 -3.01
C GLU A 229 -3.88 5.31 -3.97
N PHE A 230 -2.60 5.30 -4.35
CA PHE A 230 -2.10 6.19 -5.39
C PHE A 230 -2.56 5.72 -6.78
N GLY A 231 -2.82 4.43 -6.97
CA GLY A 231 -3.49 3.89 -8.14
C GLY A 231 -4.87 4.53 -8.37
N HIS A 232 -5.67 4.71 -7.32
CA HIS A 232 -6.92 5.47 -7.41
C HIS A 232 -6.69 6.91 -7.88
N ALA A 233 -5.71 7.63 -7.32
CA ALA A 233 -5.40 8.99 -7.76
C ALA A 233 -4.98 9.04 -9.24
N VAL A 234 -4.21 8.06 -9.72
CA VAL A 234 -3.83 7.93 -11.13
C VAL A 234 -5.08 7.77 -12.01
N MET A 235 -6.02 6.90 -11.64
CA MET A 235 -7.27 6.74 -12.39
C MET A 235 -8.16 7.98 -12.35
N ASN A 236 -8.38 8.53 -11.16
CA ASN A 236 -9.37 9.57 -10.92
C ASN A 236 -8.90 10.94 -11.43
N ILE A 237 -7.60 11.25 -11.29
CA ILE A 237 -7.04 12.57 -11.58
C ILE A 237 -6.11 12.52 -12.81
N GLY A 238 -5.30 11.47 -12.92
CA GLY A 238 -4.28 11.36 -13.98
C GLY A 238 -4.79 10.89 -15.35
N LEU A 239 -5.84 10.05 -15.37
CA LEU A 239 -6.42 9.50 -16.61
C LEU A 239 -7.56 10.35 -17.16
N THR A 240 -7.81 10.20 -18.46
CA THR A 240 -8.91 10.92 -19.13
C THR A 240 -10.27 10.26 -18.84
N ALA A 241 -11.36 10.97 -19.15
CA ALA A 241 -12.70 10.39 -19.06
C ALA A 241 -12.88 9.16 -19.98
N GLU A 242 -12.22 9.15 -21.14
CA GLU A 242 -12.24 8.04 -22.10
C GLU A 242 -11.49 6.82 -21.56
N ASP A 243 -10.34 7.02 -20.92
CA ASP A 243 -9.59 5.95 -20.24
C ASP A 243 -10.44 5.35 -19.12
N ARG A 244 -11.06 6.18 -18.27
CA ARG A 244 -11.95 5.70 -17.19
C ARG A 244 -13.18 4.96 -17.71
N ALA A 245 -13.78 5.43 -18.81
CA ALA A 245 -14.89 4.73 -19.46
C ALA A 245 -14.45 3.35 -19.99
N THR A 246 -13.22 3.26 -20.52
CA THR A 246 -12.64 1.98 -20.96
C THR A 246 -12.43 1.02 -19.78
N ILE A 247 -11.89 1.50 -18.66
CA ILE A 247 -11.73 0.70 -17.43
C ILE A 247 -13.09 0.18 -16.95
N LYS A 248 -14.12 1.02 -16.91
CA LYS A 248 -15.48 0.63 -16.53
C LYS A 248 -16.07 -0.46 -17.45
N GLN A 249 -15.81 -0.37 -18.75
CA GLN A 249 -16.24 -1.40 -19.71
C GLN A 249 -15.50 -2.73 -19.48
N LEU A 250 -14.18 -2.68 -19.23
CA LEU A 250 -13.37 -3.87 -18.92
C LEU A 250 -13.82 -4.54 -17.62
N TYR A 251 -14.08 -3.75 -16.58
CA TYR A 251 -14.68 -4.23 -15.32
C TYR A 251 -16.00 -4.97 -15.59
N GLY A 252 -16.94 -4.32 -16.30
CA GLY A 252 -18.24 -4.93 -16.63
C GLY A 252 -18.09 -6.25 -17.40
N LYS A 253 -17.13 -6.33 -18.32
CA LYS A 253 -16.79 -7.55 -19.03
C LYS A 253 -16.26 -8.63 -18.08
N ALA A 254 -15.25 -8.31 -17.27
CA ALA A 254 -14.65 -9.23 -16.30
C ALA A 254 -15.68 -9.78 -15.31
N TYR A 255 -16.58 -8.92 -14.82
CA TYR A 255 -17.67 -9.29 -13.92
C TYR A 255 -18.70 -10.22 -14.60
N SER A 256 -19.09 -9.89 -15.84
CA SER A 256 -20.08 -10.69 -16.59
C SER A 256 -19.57 -12.05 -17.03
N SER A 257 -18.25 -12.20 -17.19
CA SER A 257 -17.61 -13.46 -17.60
C SER A 257 -17.09 -14.30 -16.44
N ASP A 258 -17.39 -13.91 -15.19
CA ASP A 258 -16.84 -14.55 -13.98
C ASP A 258 -15.31 -14.69 -14.04
N MET A 259 -14.62 -13.67 -14.58
CA MET A 259 -13.16 -13.70 -14.76
C MET A 259 -12.44 -13.76 -13.42
N TYR A 260 -13.03 -13.15 -12.39
CA TYR A 260 -12.61 -13.15 -10.99
C TYR A 260 -13.75 -13.65 -10.12
N ASP A 261 -13.45 -14.10 -8.90
CA ASP A 261 -14.48 -14.49 -7.94
C ASP A 261 -15.29 -13.24 -7.57
N LYS A 262 -16.62 -13.27 -7.74
CA LYS A 262 -17.46 -12.08 -7.49
C LYS A 262 -17.42 -11.55 -6.05
N GLY A 263 -17.01 -12.38 -5.09
CA GLY A 263 -16.81 -11.97 -3.70
C GLY A 263 -15.41 -11.45 -3.39
N SER A 264 -14.49 -11.46 -4.36
CA SER A 264 -13.15 -10.89 -4.21
C SER A 264 -13.20 -9.37 -4.35
N TYR A 265 -12.32 -8.68 -3.62
CA TYR A 265 -12.32 -7.22 -3.53
C TYR A 265 -12.08 -6.51 -4.87
N ILE A 266 -11.28 -7.11 -5.76
CA ILE A 266 -11.08 -6.64 -7.14
C ILE A 266 -12.40 -6.54 -7.92
N MET A 267 -13.46 -7.24 -7.51
CA MET A 267 -14.79 -7.20 -8.11
C MET A 267 -15.82 -6.38 -7.31
N GLU A 268 -15.41 -5.60 -6.31
CA GLU A 268 -16.32 -4.74 -5.56
C GLU A 268 -16.89 -3.61 -6.43
N ASN A 269 -16.03 -2.95 -7.22
CA ASN A 269 -16.39 -1.94 -8.21
C ASN A 269 -15.25 -1.70 -9.22
N GLU A 270 -15.46 -0.82 -10.21
CA GLU A 270 -14.46 -0.52 -11.24
C GLU A 270 -13.19 0.18 -10.73
N GLU A 271 -13.26 0.89 -9.60
CA GLU A 271 -12.11 1.57 -9.00
C GLU A 271 -11.20 0.56 -8.30
N GLU A 272 -11.77 -0.39 -7.56
CA GLU A 272 -11.01 -1.49 -6.92
C GLU A 272 -10.43 -2.45 -7.95
N TYR A 273 -11.17 -2.71 -9.04
CA TYR A 273 -10.66 -3.45 -10.19
C TYR A 273 -9.37 -2.83 -10.74
N TRP A 274 -9.33 -1.49 -10.82
CA TRP A 274 -8.14 -0.76 -11.24
C TRP A 274 -7.02 -0.77 -10.17
N ALA A 275 -7.35 -0.52 -8.91
CA ALA A 275 -6.36 -0.36 -7.85
C ALA A 275 -5.64 -1.68 -7.50
N GLU A 276 -6.38 -2.79 -7.42
CA GLU A 276 -5.80 -4.14 -7.27
C GLU A 276 -4.99 -4.54 -8.51
N GLY A 277 -5.45 -4.16 -9.71
CA GLY A 277 -4.68 -4.30 -10.93
C GLY A 277 -3.36 -3.51 -10.91
N THR A 278 -3.38 -2.31 -10.31
CA THR A 278 -2.18 -1.47 -10.11
C THR A 278 -1.20 -2.16 -9.15
N GLN A 279 -1.68 -2.72 -8.04
CA GLN A 279 -0.82 -3.50 -7.14
C GLN A 279 -0.21 -4.70 -7.84
N ALA A 280 -1.00 -5.45 -8.62
CA ALA A 280 -0.47 -6.55 -9.42
C ALA A 280 0.56 -6.05 -10.45
N TRP A 281 0.35 -4.92 -11.13
CA TRP A 281 1.29 -4.37 -12.10
C TRP A 281 2.67 -4.06 -11.52
N PHE A 282 2.74 -3.70 -10.23
CA PHE A 282 4.00 -3.41 -9.54
C PHE A 282 4.45 -4.52 -8.57
N ASP A 283 3.79 -5.68 -8.57
CA ASP A 283 4.00 -6.79 -7.63
C ASP A 283 3.96 -6.35 -6.15
N ALA A 284 3.09 -5.38 -5.83
CA ALA A 284 3.03 -4.70 -4.54
C ALA A 284 2.15 -5.39 -3.50
N THR A 285 1.75 -6.65 -3.73
CA THR A 285 0.97 -7.45 -2.78
C THR A 285 1.28 -8.94 -2.93
N ILE A 286 1.30 -9.68 -1.82
CA ILE A 286 1.32 -11.16 -1.84
C ILE A 286 -0.07 -11.76 -1.64
N ARG A 287 -1.10 -10.93 -1.44
CA ARG A 287 -2.46 -11.39 -1.22
C ARG A 287 -3.02 -12.06 -2.46
N THR A 288 -3.88 -13.05 -2.23
CA THR A 288 -4.59 -13.76 -3.31
C THR A 288 -6.09 -13.81 -3.09
N ASP A 289 -6.54 -13.57 -1.85
CA ASP A 289 -7.92 -13.56 -1.42
C ASP A 289 -8.72 -12.39 -2.03
N VAL A 290 -8.05 -11.27 -2.31
CA VAL A 290 -8.68 -10.05 -2.86
C VAL A 290 -8.66 -9.95 -4.39
N THR A 291 -7.78 -10.71 -5.05
CA THR A 291 -7.56 -10.63 -6.51
C THR A 291 -7.81 -11.96 -7.24
N SER A 292 -8.43 -12.94 -6.58
CA SER A 292 -8.53 -14.32 -7.06
C SER A 292 -7.16 -14.90 -7.50
N GLY A 293 -6.08 -14.49 -6.84
CA GLY A 293 -4.72 -14.94 -7.13
C GLY A 293 -3.91 -14.12 -8.14
N VAL A 294 -4.46 -13.02 -8.69
CA VAL A 294 -3.75 -12.11 -9.61
C VAL A 294 -3.01 -11.03 -8.81
N ASN A 295 -1.77 -11.33 -8.41
CA ASN A 295 -0.96 -10.44 -7.58
C ASN A 295 0.42 -10.08 -8.18
N THR A 296 0.66 -10.44 -9.44
CA THR A 296 1.86 -10.02 -10.18
C THR A 296 1.52 -9.56 -11.58
N ARG A 297 2.43 -8.78 -12.20
CA ARG A 297 2.22 -8.24 -13.54
C ARG A 297 2.02 -9.35 -14.57
N GLU A 298 2.78 -10.43 -14.44
CA GLU A 298 2.73 -11.57 -15.34
C GLU A 298 1.39 -12.28 -15.25
N LYS A 299 0.86 -12.49 -14.04
CA LYS A 299 -0.47 -13.06 -13.83
C LYS A 299 -1.57 -12.14 -14.37
N LEU A 300 -1.43 -10.83 -14.19
CA LEU A 300 -2.37 -9.85 -14.72
C LEU A 300 -2.40 -9.91 -16.26
N ARG A 301 -1.24 -9.90 -16.92
CA ARG A 301 -1.15 -10.04 -18.38
C ARG A 301 -1.78 -11.32 -18.92
N GLN A 302 -1.64 -12.42 -18.19
CA GLN A 302 -2.18 -13.72 -18.59
C GLN A 302 -3.70 -13.79 -18.40
N ARG A 303 -4.21 -13.33 -17.25
CA ARG A 303 -5.64 -13.47 -16.90
C ARG A 303 -6.49 -12.34 -17.47
N ASP A 304 -6.00 -11.12 -17.39
CA ASP A 304 -6.72 -9.91 -17.82
C ASP A 304 -5.82 -9.01 -18.68
N PRO A 305 -5.60 -9.39 -19.95
CA PRO A 305 -4.79 -8.60 -20.88
C PRO A 305 -5.40 -7.22 -21.18
N GLY A 306 -6.71 -7.05 -20.98
CA GLY A 306 -7.39 -5.76 -21.18
C GLY A 306 -7.00 -4.76 -20.08
N LEU A 307 -7.10 -5.19 -18.81
CA LEU A 307 -6.63 -4.39 -17.69
C LEU A 307 -5.12 -4.13 -17.78
N ALA A 308 -4.32 -5.15 -18.14
CA ALA A 308 -2.88 -4.99 -18.35
C ALA A 308 -2.53 -3.94 -19.42
N ALA A 309 -3.34 -3.82 -20.48
CA ALA A 309 -3.15 -2.78 -21.49
C ALA A 309 -3.42 -1.38 -20.92
N MET A 310 -4.43 -1.23 -20.05
CA MET A 310 -4.68 0.04 -19.35
C MET A 310 -3.59 0.38 -18.33
N MET A 311 -3.01 -0.60 -17.66
CA MET A 311 -1.82 -0.38 -16.81
C MET A 311 -0.63 0.15 -17.62
N MET A 312 -0.39 -0.42 -18.80
CA MET A 312 0.65 0.06 -19.72
C MET A 312 0.33 1.47 -20.26
N ARG A 313 -0.94 1.80 -20.50
CA ARG A 313 -1.37 3.16 -20.89
C ARG A 313 -1.11 4.20 -19.79
N ALA A 314 -1.27 3.82 -18.52
CA ALA A 314 -1.08 4.72 -17.38
C ALA A 314 0.39 4.83 -16.94
N TYR A 315 1.08 3.68 -16.83
CA TYR A 315 2.38 3.56 -16.16
C TYR A 315 3.55 3.24 -17.11
N GLY A 316 3.28 2.92 -18.38
CA GLY A 316 4.28 2.37 -19.29
C GLY A 316 4.66 0.92 -18.97
N ASP A 317 5.69 0.39 -19.64
CA ASP A 317 6.19 -0.98 -19.45
C ASP A 317 7.54 -1.04 -18.70
N GLY A 318 7.73 -0.13 -17.74
CA GLY A 318 8.95 -0.07 -16.92
C GLY A 318 9.22 -1.37 -16.17
N SER A 319 10.49 -1.70 -15.98
CA SER A 319 10.92 -2.95 -15.33
C SER A 319 10.74 -2.95 -13.80
N TRP A 320 10.43 -1.79 -13.20
CA TRP A 320 10.32 -1.68 -11.75
C TRP A 320 9.22 -2.56 -11.16
N ARG A 321 9.52 -3.14 -10.00
CA ARG A 321 8.61 -3.90 -9.12
C ARG A 321 8.93 -3.54 -7.67
N TYR A 322 7.89 -3.28 -6.89
CA TYR A 322 8.01 -2.79 -5.52
C TYR A 322 8.88 -3.68 -4.60
N PRO A 323 8.82 -5.03 -4.64
CA PRO A 323 9.62 -5.87 -3.75
C PRO A 323 11.14 -5.62 -3.80
N SER A 324 11.66 -5.06 -4.90
CA SER A 324 13.09 -4.73 -5.03
C SER A 324 13.52 -3.57 -4.11
N ASP A 325 12.58 -2.68 -3.79
CA ASP A 325 12.81 -1.45 -3.02
C ASP A 325 12.03 -1.44 -1.69
N SER A 326 11.34 -2.53 -1.36
CA SER A 326 10.54 -2.63 -0.13
C SER A 326 11.45 -2.58 1.10
N PRO A 327 11.20 -1.69 2.08
CA PRO A 327 12.00 -1.62 3.31
C PRO A 327 11.91 -2.89 4.19
N GLY A 328 10.88 -3.71 3.98
CA GLY A 328 10.67 -4.96 4.69
C GLY A 328 10.00 -6.02 3.83
N ILE A 329 9.95 -7.26 4.34
CA ILE A 329 9.27 -8.36 3.67
C ILE A 329 7.76 -8.29 3.89
N PHE A 330 6.99 -8.62 2.86
CA PHE A 330 5.56 -8.85 3.01
C PHE A 330 5.31 -10.07 3.90
N ARG A 331 4.30 -9.95 4.77
CA ARG A 331 3.89 -11.01 5.71
C ARG A 331 2.40 -11.22 5.58
N MET A 332 1.99 -12.47 5.39
CA MET A 332 0.58 -12.82 5.48
C MET A 332 0.06 -12.48 6.87
N ARG A 333 -1.08 -11.80 6.93
CA ARG A 333 -1.77 -11.52 8.18
C ARG A 333 -2.06 -12.84 8.91
N ALA A 334 -1.71 -12.92 10.19
CA ALA A 334 -2.16 -14.04 11.02
C ALA A 334 -3.70 -14.07 11.03
N PRO A 335 -4.34 -15.26 11.04
CA PRO A 335 -5.79 -15.35 11.20
C PRO A 335 -6.20 -14.56 12.45
N GLN A 336 -7.05 -13.54 12.29
CA GLN A 336 -7.58 -12.84 13.45
C GLN A 336 -8.50 -13.80 14.21
N ASN A 337 -8.10 -14.20 15.42
CA ASN A 337 -9.04 -14.77 16.36
C ASN A 337 -10.11 -13.69 16.63
N GLN A 338 -11.39 -14.03 16.48
CA GLN A 338 -12.53 -13.12 16.63
C GLN A 338 -12.70 -12.49 18.04
N HIS A 339 -11.71 -12.59 18.93
CA HIS A 339 -11.76 -12.12 20.31
C HIS A 339 -11.08 -10.78 20.57
N ASP A 340 -10.31 -10.22 19.63
CA ASP A 340 -9.52 -8.99 19.87
C ASP A 340 -10.24 -7.68 19.50
N SER A 341 -11.49 -7.76 19.03
CA SER A 341 -12.32 -6.57 18.70
C SER A 341 -12.73 -5.74 19.92
N ASN A 342 -12.46 -6.19 21.15
CA ASN A 342 -12.80 -5.47 22.37
C ASN A 342 -11.60 -4.87 23.14
N ALA A 343 -10.36 -5.01 22.65
CA ALA A 343 -9.18 -4.49 23.36
C ALA A 343 -8.73 -3.08 22.91
N ALA A 344 -9.30 -2.53 21.83
CA ALA A 344 -8.93 -1.20 21.32
C ALA A 344 -9.75 -0.04 21.91
N ALA A 345 -10.60 -0.29 22.91
CA ALA A 345 -11.51 0.70 23.50
C ALA A 345 -11.25 0.96 25.01
N ALA A 346 -10.03 0.75 25.51
CA ALA A 346 -9.68 1.05 26.89
C ALA A 346 -8.80 2.31 26.98
N ASP A 347 -9.44 3.43 27.30
CA ASP A 347 -8.83 4.68 27.75
C ASP A 347 -8.15 4.46 29.13
N PRO A 348 -6.87 4.82 29.36
CA PRO A 348 -6.19 4.53 30.62
C PRO A 348 -6.47 5.62 31.65
N ALA A 349 -7.72 5.74 32.11
CA ALA A 349 -8.04 6.70 33.16
C ALA A 349 -9.32 6.41 33.96
N THR A 350 -9.50 5.20 34.52
CA THR A 350 -10.30 5.03 35.77
C THR A 350 -9.95 3.72 36.48
N SER A 351 -9.09 3.79 37.50
CA SER A 351 -8.89 2.70 38.46
C SER A 351 -9.77 2.90 39.70
N LYS A 352 -10.60 1.91 40.06
CA LYS A 352 -10.98 1.62 41.45
C LYS A 352 -11.12 0.10 41.69
N PRO A 353 -10.86 -0.39 42.92
CA PRO A 353 -10.45 -1.78 43.15
C PRO A 353 -11.60 -2.69 43.59
N GLY A 354 -11.56 -3.96 43.17
CA GLY A 354 -12.40 -5.04 43.67
C GLY A 354 -11.62 -6.35 43.65
N SER A 355 -11.57 -7.02 44.80
CA SER A 355 -10.67 -8.10 45.20
C SER A 355 -11.17 -9.52 44.82
N PRO A 356 -10.54 -10.64 45.25
CA PRO A 356 -9.91 -11.61 44.34
C PRO A 356 -10.68 -12.94 44.24
N LYS A 357 -10.45 -13.70 43.17
CA LYS A 357 -10.63 -15.16 43.19
C LYS A 357 -9.43 -15.87 42.56
N THR A 358 -8.71 -16.54 43.44
CA THR A 358 -7.89 -17.75 43.25
C THR A 358 -8.54 -18.73 42.25
N ALA A 359 -7.81 -19.47 41.40
CA ALA A 359 -6.88 -20.51 41.80
C ALA A 359 -5.82 -20.86 40.73
N ALA A 360 -4.73 -21.44 41.23
CA ALA A 360 -3.53 -21.96 40.56
C ALA A 360 -3.85 -22.96 39.42
N ILE A 361 -2.92 -23.24 38.50
CA ILE A 361 -1.85 -24.23 38.69
C ILE A 361 -0.57 -23.77 37.99
N ALA A 362 0.52 -23.75 38.76
CA ALA A 362 1.89 -23.68 38.29
C ALA A 362 2.41 -25.09 37.98
N VAL A 363 3.16 -25.25 36.89
CA VAL A 363 4.16 -26.31 36.76
C VAL A 363 5.51 -25.62 36.60
N ALA A 364 6.32 -25.74 37.64
CA ALA A 364 7.71 -25.30 37.65
C ALA A 364 8.60 -26.41 37.07
N ALA A 365 9.53 -26.02 36.20
CA ALA A 365 10.78 -26.74 35.98
C ALA A 365 11.92 -25.71 35.94
N ALA A 366 12.66 -25.63 37.03
CA ALA A 366 14.04 -25.14 37.07
C ALA A 366 14.95 -26.38 36.86
N ALA A 367 16.19 -26.35 36.37
CA ALA A 367 17.23 -25.35 36.35
C ALA A 367 18.37 -25.76 35.39
N PHE A 368 19.39 -24.88 35.30
CA PHE A 368 20.77 -25.03 34.82
C PHE A 368 21.11 -24.71 33.36
N GLY A 369 22.01 -23.73 33.22
CA GLY A 369 22.92 -23.64 32.07
C GLY A 369 23.16 -22.20 31.61
N ALA A 370 24.16 -21.53 32.16
CA ALA A 370 24.65 -20.25 31.68
C ALA A 370 25.12 -20.34 30.21
N THR A 371 24.70 -19.41 29.36
CA THR A 371 25.42 -19.03 28.14
C THR A 371 25.22 -17.55 27.86
N GLY A 372 26.34 -16.83 27.69
CA GLY A 372 26.35 -15.41 27.34
C GLY A 372 25.78 -15.18 25.94
N THR A 373 25.07 -14.07 25.77
CA THR A 373 24.53 -13.63 24.50
C THR A 373 25.61 -12.85 23.74
N ILE A 374 26.00 -13.31 22.55
CA ILE A 374 26.74 -12.51 21.59
C ILE A 374 25.70 -11.76 20.74
N THR A 375 25.69 -10.44 20.82
CA THR A 375 24.89 -9.59 19.94
C THR A 375 25.67 -9.37 18.64
N LEU A 376 25.16 -9.86 17.52
CA LEU A 376 25.60 -9.43 16.19
C LEU A 376 24.57 -8.41 15.69
N SER A 377 24.97 -7.14 15.63
CA SER A 377 24.15 -6.07 15.07
C SER A 377 24.01 -6.24 13.56
N ALA A 378 22.78 -6.16 13.06
CA ALA A 378 22.52 -5.94 11.64
C ALA A 378 23.07 -4.55 11.23
N PRO A 379 23.58 -4.38 10.00
CA PRO A 379 24.05 -3.07 9.53
C PRO A 379 22.91 -2.06 9.53
N SER A 380 23.22 -0.81 9.88
CA SER A 380 22.24 0.26 9.96
C SER A 380 21.79 0.71 8.56
N VAL A 381 20.57 1.24 8.46
CA VAL A 381 19.97 1.73 7.20
C VAL A 381 20.86 2.76 6.49
N GLU A 382 21.65 3.53 7.25
CA GLU A 382 22.60 4.52 6.73
C GLU A 382 23.76 3.88 5.93
N GLU A 383 24.23 2.69 6.31
CA GLU A 383 25.28 1.96 5.57
C GLU A 383 24.78 1.40 4.22
N ASN A 384 23.48 1.11 4.11
CA ASN A 384 22.89 0.66 2.84
C ASN A 384 22.65 1.83 1.88
N MET A 385 22.31 3.02 2.39
CA MET A 385 22.12 4.23 1.58
C MET A 385 23.44 4.79 1.04
N GLU A 386 24.55 4.67 1.77
CA GLU A 386 25.87 5.13 1.32
C GLU A 386 26.42 4.30 0.16
N ARG A 387 26.10 2.99 0.10
CA ARG A 387 26.44 2.11 -1.03
C ARG A 387 25.68 2.46 -2.31
N ALA A 388 24.44 2.93 -2.20
CA ALA A 388 23.66 3.40 -3.35
C ALA A 388 24.22 4.70 -3.94
N ARG A 389 24.77 5.59 -3.10
CA ARG A 389 25.44 6.83 -3.56
C ARG A 389 26.74 6.56 -4.32
N LEU A 390 27.53 5.56 -3.91
CA LEU A 390 28.79 5.21 -4.58
C LEU A 390 28.57 4.56 -5.96
N ALA A 391 27.51 3.77 -6.13
CA ALA A 391 27.16 3.16 -7.41
C ALA A 391 26.76 4.18 -8.50
N ALA A 392 26.21 5.34 -8.10
CA ALA A 392 25.83 6.42 -9.02
C ALA A 392 27.01 7.24 -9.55
N SER A 393 28.21 7.12 -8.97
CA SER A 393 29.39 7.92 -9.33
C SER A 393 30.27 7.34 -10.45
N TRP A 394 29.92 6.15 -10.97
CA TRP A 394 30.80 5.37 -11.87
C TRP A 394 30.29 5.18 -13.31
N SER A 395 29.27 5.93 -13.73
CA SER A 395 28.68 5.83 -15.08
C SER A 395 29.11 6.94 -16.06
N GLY A 396 30.30 7.52 -15.87
CA GLY A 396 30.80 8.64 -16.69
C GLY A 396 32.16 8.40 -17.35
N SER A 397 32.27 7.49 -18.34
CA SER A 397 33.21 7.60 -19.47
C SER A 397 33.11 6.37 -20.39
N GLY A 398 32.87 6.59 -21.68
CA GLY A 398 32.48 5.56 -22.65
C GLY A 398 33.59 4.75 -23.32
N GLY A 399 33.17 3.69 -24.02
CA GLY A 399 33.96 2.89 -24.97
C GLY A 399 33.22 1.61 -25.41
N ARG A 400 33.16 1.33 -26.72
CA ARG A 400 32.37 0.27 -27.37
C ARG A 400 33.07 -1.11 -27.38
N GLY A 401 32.34 -2.22 -27.18
CA GLY A 401 32.79 -3.62 -27.43
C GLY A 401 31.98 -4.67 -26.64
N PRO A 402 31.82 -5.93 -27.11
CA PRO A 402 30.55 -6.65 -27.06
C PRO A 402 30.26 -7.45 -25.77
N GLY A 403 28.97 -7.45 -25.38
CA GLY A 403 28.24 -8.49 -24.66
C GLY A 403 28.84 -9.07 -23.38
N TRP A 404 28.46 -8.53 -22.22
CA TRP A 404 28.65 -9.16 -20.90
C TRP A 404 27.33 -9.23 -20.12
N LEU A 405 26.95 -10.45 -19.75
CA LEU A 405 25.94 -10.76 -18.75
C LEU A 405 26.42 -10.24 -17.38
N GLY A 406 25.60 -9.41 -16.73
CA GLY A 406 25.87 -8.87 -15.40
C GLY A 406 25.95 -9.95 -14.33
N ALA A 407 26.97 -9.87 -13.48
CA ALA A 407 27.17 -10.73 -12.34
C ALA A 407 26.29 -10.30 -11.15
N ILE A 408 25.64 -11.29 -10.52
CA ILE A 408 24.99 -11.20 -9.21
C ILE A 408 26.08 -11.40 -8.13
N PRO A 409 26.12 -10.64 -7.02
CA PRO A 409 27.09 -10.89 -5.95
C PRO A 409 26.71 -12.18 -5.21
N GLY A 410 27.55 -13.22 -5.31
CA GLY A 410 27.40 -14.45 -4.51
C GLY A 410 27.78 -15.78 -5.16
N ILE A 411 28.19 -15.82 -6.44
CA ILE A 411 28.54 -17.08 -7.13
C ILE A 411 29.99 -17.01 -7.62
N CYS A 412 30.90 -17.73 -6.95
CA CYS A 412 32.24 -17.97 -7.47
C CYS A 412 32.22 -19.23 -8.34
N CYS A 413 32.24 -19.05 -9.67
CA CYS A 413 32.59 -20.12 -10.59
C CYS A 413 34.12 -20.20 -10.70
N LEU A 414 34.73 -21.26 -10.17
CA LEU A 414 36.17 -21.52 -10.35
C LEU A 414 36.42 -22.22 -11.69
N PRO A 415 37.32 -21.72 -12.56
CA PRO A 415 37.79 -22.49 -13.71
C PRO A 415 38.83 -23.53 -13.24
N GLY A 416 38.59 -24.81 -13.53
CA GLY A 416 39.56 -25.88 -13.32
C GLY A 416 40.79 -25.75 -14.24
N PRO A 417 41.96 -26.30 -13.85
CA PRO A 417 43.20 -26.13 -14.61
C PRO A 417 43.15 -26.87 -15.95
N ARG A 418 43.49 -26.17 -17.04
CA ARG A 418 43.74 -26.78 -18.35
C ARG A 418 45.08 -27.53 -18.33
N ARG A 419 45.07 -28.83 -18.63
CA ARG A 419 46.22 -29.55 -19.20
C ARG A 419 45.77 -30.18 -20.51
N GLY A 420 46.50 -29.90 -21.58
CA GLY A 420 46.13 -30.22 -22.96
C GLY A 420 46.45 -31.65 -23.42
N GLY A 421 45.77 -32.03 -24.50
CA GLY A 421 46.05 -33.16 -25.40
C GLY A 421 44.95 -33.16 -26.50
N PRO A 422 45.27 -33.34 -27.80
CA PRO A 422 44.31 -33.10 -28.88
C PRO A 422 43.45 -34.34 -29.15
N GLY A 423 42.14 -34.12 -29.33
CA GLY A 423 41.22 -35.07 -29.96
C GLY A 423 40.33 -35.84 -28.98
N THR A 424 39.17 -35.26 -28.63
CA THR A 424 37.82 -35.86 -28.71
C THR A 424 36.83 -34.86 -28.10
N ASP A 425 35.69 -34.65 -28.77
CA ASP A 425 34.61 -33.78 -28.31
C ASP A 425 33.98 -34.35 -27.03
N ALA A 426 34.08 -33.61 -25.92
CA ALA A 426 33.33 -33.84 -24.70
C ALA A 426 32.73 -32.52 -24.20
N THR A 427 31.40 -32.43 -24.18
CA THR A 427 30.64 -31.34 -23.58
C THR A 427 30.79 -31.35 -22.05
N PRO A 428 31.03 -30.21 -21.38
CA PRO A 428 31.19 -30.20 -19.93
C PRO A 428 29.80 -30.20 -19.24
N GLY A 429 29.50 -31.28 -18.49
CA GLY A 429 28.41 -31.29 -17.51
C GLY A 429 28.82 -30.47 -16.28
N GLY A 430 28.12 -29.37 -16.01
CA GLY A 430 28.33 -28.56 -14.81
C GLY A 430 27.70 -29.19 -13.57
N LEU A 431 28.45 -29.26 -12.47
CA LEU A 431 27.94 -29.65 -11.16
C LEU A 431 27.52 -28.38 -10.40
N VAL A 432 26.26 -28.29 -9.98
CA VAL A 432 25.74 -27.19 -9.16
C VAL A 432 25.60 -27.69 -7.73
N ALA A 433 26.36 -27.10 -6.81
CA ALA A 433 26.20 -27.34 -5.37
C ALA A 433 25.47 -26.14 -4.74
N VAL A 434 24.37 -26.40 -4.03
CA VAL A 434 23.63 -25.38 -3.27
C VAL A 434 23.84 -25.65 -1.79
N LEU A 435 24.38 -24.67 -1.07
CA LEU A 435 24.51 -24.73 0.38
C LEU A 435 23.19 -24.22 1.00
N VAL A 436 22.45 -25.09 1.68
CA VAL A 436 21.25 -24.70 2.43
C VAL A 436 21.61 -24.61 3.92
N THR A 437 21.59 -23.41 4.48
CA THR A 437 21.78 -23.20 5.92
C THR A 437 20.42 -23.19 6.62
N ARG A 438 20.20 -24.09 7.59
CA ARG A 438 19.08 -23.96 8.54
C ARG A 438 19.52 -23.13 9.75
N SER A 439 18.57 -22.45 10.39
CA SER A 439 18.73 -21.47 11.48
C SER A 439 19.44 -21.95 12.75
N ASN A 440 19.85 -23.23 12.81
CA ASN A 440 20.39 -23.84 14.03
C ASN A 440 21.85 -24.33 13.85
N GLY A 441 22.56 -23.89 12.80
CA GLY A 441 24.02 -24.04 12.70
C GLY A 441 24.56 -25.40 12.23
N CYS A 442 23.70 -26.39 11.94
CA CYS A 442 24.11 -27.61 11.23
C CYS A 442 23.74 -27.48 9.74
N GLY A 443 24.74 -27.41 8.85
CA GLY A 443 24.54 -27.42 7.40
C GLY A 443 24.60 -28.85 6.84
N GLU A 444 23.75 -29.14 5.85
CA GLU A 444 23.77 -30.39 5.09
C GLU A 444 24.13 -30.07 3.64
N LEU A 445 25.05 -30.83 3.04
CA LEU A 445 25.48 -30.62 1.65
C LEU A 445 24.59 -31.47 0.74
N VAL A 446 23.79 -30.83 -0.11
CA VAL A 446 22.95 -31.53 -1.10
C VAL A 446 23.50 -31.27 -2.50
N ALA A 447 23.93 -32.34 -3.18
CA ALA A 447 24.38 -32.28 -4.56
C ALA A 447 23.24 -32.71 -5.50
N PHE A 448 22.95 -31.92 -6.54
CA PHE A 448 22.05 -32.33 -7.62
C PHE A 448 22.88 -32.61 -8.87
N GLY A 449 22.74 -33.82 -9.42
CA GLY A 449 23.28 -34.19 -10.73
C GLY A 449 22.18 -34.15 -11.78
N SER A 450 22.37 -33.39 -12.85
CA SER A 450 21.50 -33.44 -14.03
C SER A 450 22.09 -34.40 -15.06
N GLY A 451 21.57 -35.62 -15.11
CA GLY A 451 21.69 -36.53 -16.26
C GLY A 451 20.37 -36.58 -17.04
N PRO A 452 20.39 -36.82 -18.37
CA PRO A 452 19.16 -36.82 -19.16
C PRO A 452 18.27 -38.02 -18.78
N GLY A 453 17.09 -37.76 -18.24
CA GLY A 453 15.99 -38.75 -18.22
C GLY A 453 15.44 -39.24 -16.87
N GLN A 454 15.78 -38.66 -15.71
CA GLN A 454 15.10 -38.99 -14.44
C GLN A 454 14.81 -37.75 -13.59
N GLY A 455 13.60 -37.68 -13.02
CA GLY A 455 13.14 -36.60 -12.13
C GLY A 455 13.89 -36.55 -10.79
N PRO A 456 13.70 -35.49 -9.98
CA PRO A 456 14.56 -35.23 -8.82
C PRO A 456 14.25 -36.20 -7.67
N GLY A 457 15.26 -36.96 -7.24
CA GLY A 457 15.23 -37.82 -6.05
C GLY A 457 16.40 -37.51 -5.11
N LEU A 458 16.13 -37.48 -3.80
CA LEU A 458 17.11 -37.29 -2.72
C LEU A 458 18.02 -38.54 -2.60
N VAL A 459 19.34 -38.35 -2.63
CA VAL A 459 20.34 -39.40 -2.31
C VAL A 459 20.97 -39.06 -0.96
N GLY A 460 20.85 -39.95 0.01
CA GLY A 460 21.31 -39.77 1.38
C GLY A 460 22.79 -40.10 1.62
N GLY A 461 23.35 -39.45 2.64
CA GLY A 461 24.47 -39.87 3.49
C GLY A 461 25.85 -40.09 2.83
N LEU A 462 26.81 -39.21 3.12
CA LEU A 462 28.23 -39.49 2.90
C LEU A 462 28.98 -39.56 4.25
N ASP A 463 29.57 -40.72 4.51
CA ASP A 463 30.38 -41.05 5.68
C ASP A 463 31.77 -40.39 5.68
N GLY A 464 32.35 -40.33 6.88
CA GLY A 464 33.52 -39.53 7.26
C GLY A 464 34.80 -39.82 6.46
N GLY A 465 35.35 -38.74 5.89
CA GLY A 465 36.66 -38.75 5.22
C GLY A 465 36.95 -37.48 4.42
N CYS A 466 35.92 -36.82 3.87
CA CYS A 466 36.06 -35.63 3.02
C CYS A 466 36.01 -34.28 3.75
N GLY A 467 35.78 -34.24 5.06
CA GLY A 467 35.61 -33.00 5.83
C GLY A 467 36.89 -32.18 6.08
N ILE A 468 38.07 -32.79 6.01
CA ILE A 468 39.34 -32.14 6.41
C ILE A 468 39.96 -31.32 5.27
N ALA A 469 39.74 -31.71 4.01
CA ALA A 469 40.27 -31.01 2.84
C ALA A 469 39.50 -29.71 2.54
N LEU A 470 38.19 -29.67 2.78
CA LEU A 470 37.34 -28.50 2.54
C LEU A 470 37.55 -27.40 3.60
N TRP A 471 37.85 -27.80 4.85
CA TRP A 471 38.08 -26.86 5.96
C TRP A 471 39.43 -26.11 5.84
N SER A 472 40.43 -26.73 5.20
CA SER A 472 41.72 -26.09 4.94
C SER A 472 41.65 -24.99 3.86
N ALA A 473 40.76 -25.14 2.88
CA ALA A 473 40.52 -24.12 1.85
C ALA A 473 39.78 -22.88 2.40
N LEU A 474 38.84 -23.07 3.32
CA LEU A 474 38.10 -22.00 4.00
C LEU A 474 38.97 -21.16 4.95
N ARG A 475 39.97 -21.77 5.61
CA ARG A 475 40.95 -21.03 6.43
C ARG A 475 41.87 -20.10 5.62
N GLY A 476 42.12 -20.41 4.35
CA GLY A 476 42.94 -19.57 3.48
C GLY A 476 42.23 -18.28 3.05
N VAL A 477 40.91 -18.33 2.86
CA VAL A 477 40.07 -17.20 2.42
C VAL A 477 39.79 -16.23 3.58
N LEU A 478 39.65 -16.72 4.81
CA LEU A 478 39.35 -15.89 5.99
C LEU A 478 40.56 -15.11 6.54
N ARG A 479 41.80 -15.39 6.09
CA ARG A 479 43.01 -14.66 6.53
C ARG A 479 43.38 -13.47 5.63
N SER A 480 42.74 -13.27 4.48
CA SER A 480 43.11 -12.23 3.51
C SER A 480 42.30 -10.94 3.59
N HIS A 481 41.32 -10.82 4.50
CA HIS A 481 40.35 -9.71 4.50
C HIS A 481 40.07 -9.06 5.87
N THR A 482 41.06 -8.94 6.76
CA THR A 482 41.01 -8.00 7.92
C THR A 482 42.41 -7.79 8.52
N PRO A 483 42.98 -6.56 8.57
CA PRO A 483 44.09 -6.26 9.47
C PRO A 483 43.56 -5.75 10.82
N HIS A 484 44.14 -6.26 11.90
CA HIS A 484 43.93 -5.93 13.33
C HIS A 484 42.78 -6.65 14.07
N ALA A 485 43.09 -7.85 14.59
CA ALA A 485 42.64 -8.28 15.91
C ALA A 485 43.62 -9.30 16.51
N THR A 486 44.30 -8.91 17.59
CA THR A 486 45.15 -9.80 18.39
C THR A 486 44.28 -10.45 19.47
N VAL A 487 44.25 -11.78 19.55
CA VAL A 487 43.52 -12.51 20.61
C VAL A 487 44.53 -13.24 21.50
N LYS A 488 44.55 -12.91 22.81
CA LYS A 488 45.21 -13.69 23.88
C LYS A 488 44.29 -14.83 24.29
N MET A 489 44.84 -16.03 24.46
CA MET A 489 44.14 -17.22 24.94
C MET A 489 44.18 -17.33 26.47
N SER A 490 43.03 -17.66 27.06
CA SER A 490 42.89 -18.47 28.29
C SER A 490 41.58 -19.24 28.22
#